data_AF-A0A7C7XE60-F1
#
_entry.id   AF-A0A7C7XE60-F1
#
_cell.length_a   1.000
_cell.length_b   1.000
_cell.length_c   1.000
_cell.angle_alpha   90.00
_cell.angle_beta   90.00
_cell.angle_gamma   90.00
#
_symmetry.space_group_name_H-M   'P 1'
#
loop_
_entity.id
_entity.type
_entity.pdbx_description
1 polymer ?
#
loop_
_entity_poly.entity_id
_entity_poly.type
_entity_poly.pdbx_seq_one_letter_code
_entity_poly.pdbx_strand_id
1 'polypeptide(L)'
;MAGILAFRASPVWVLAALADVSGAGRTLIREIAGSLKEEGLLDPDTEFETVDQILAGLEQASGRAADAVNAPPLDVAGLRREWREIEERVRKIPPERMPAADRLWDGWRELRAEAATQQRSVFQMSSMMAVSALGALPDGARWLSLSAATAAKSTGEMFAGTLLDHYRETLGEIRRDGVVAYWSGQLEPYLRAAAKQFSRERRSLTERFLDRRSS
;
A
#
# COMPACT_ATOMS: atom_id res chain seq x y z
N MET A 1 -10.79 12.40 -6.98
CA MET A 1 -10.27 11.58 -8.09
C MET A 1 -8.82 11.24 -7.81
N ALA A 2 -8.54 10.01 -7.42
CA ALA A 2 -7.22 9.39 -7.50
C ALA A 2 -7.44 7.92 -7.13
N GLY A 3 -7.41 7.03 -8.11
CA GLY A 3 -7.36 5.60 -7.88
C GLY A 3 -6.10 5.32 -7.10
N ILE A 4 -6.23 5.14 -5.79
CA ILE A 4 -5.13 4.72 -4.95
C ILE A 4 -5.00 3.23 -5.16
N LEU A 5 -4.23 2.93 -6.21
CA LEU A 5 -3.70 1.62 -6.59
C LEU A 5 -3.11 0.99 -5.35
N ALA A 6 -3.77 -0.07 -4.88
CA ALA A 6 -3.39 -0.82 -3.72
C ALA A 6 -1.95 -1.32 -3.89
N PHE A 7 -1.06 -0.79 -3.06
CA PHE A 7 0.36 -1.13 -3.07
C PHE A 7 0.61 -2.39 -2.25
N ARG A 8 1.59 -3.19 -2.72
CA ARG A 8 2.31 -4.18 -1.90
C ARG A 8 2.64 -3.59 -0.52
N ALA A 9 2.28 -4.33 0.54
CA ALA A 9 2.47 -3.92 1.93
C ALA A 9 1.67 -2.68 2.38
N SER A 10 0.46 -2.44 1.85
CA SER A 10 -0.47 -1.51 2.50
C SER A 10 -1.05 -2.13 3.79
N PRO A 11 -1.21 -1.36 4.88
CA PRO A 11 -1.79 -1.82 6.13
C PRO A 11 -3.05 -2.66 5.97
N VAL A 12 -4.00 -2.24 5.12
CA VAL A 12 -5.26 -2.97 4.90
C VAL A 12 -5.03 -4.39 4.42
N TRP A 13 -4.18 -4.59 3.40
CA TRP A 13 -3.90 -5.92 2.85
C TRP A 13 -3.03 -6.78 3.77
N VAL A 14 -2.11 -6.17 4.51
CA VAL A 14 -1.30 -6.87 5.51
C VAL A 14 -2.17 -7.36 6.67
N LEU A 15 -3.06 -6.49 7.18
CA LEU A 15 -4.02 -6.85 8.21
C LEU A 15 -4.99 -7.94 7.72
N ALA A 16 -5.49 -7.82 6.49
CA ALA A 16 -6.35 -8.85 5.89
C ALA A 16 -5.66 -10.22 5.82
N ALA A 17 -4.41 -10.28 5.36
CA ALA A 17 -3.65 -11.53 5.26
C ALA A 17 -3.33 -12.14 6.63
N LEU A 18 -2.92 -11.32 7.59
CA LEU A 18 -2.68 -11.76 8.97
C LEU A 18 -3.96 -12.28 9.62
N ALA A 19 -5.10 -11.63 9.37
CA ALA A 19 -6.37 -12.05 9.92
C ALA A 19 -6.89 -13.33 9.25
N ASP A 20 -6.75 -13.46 7.93
CA ASP A 20 -7.11 -14.67 7.17
C ASP A 20 -6.36 -15.91 7.68
N VAL A 21 -5.04 -15.81 7.87
CA VAL A 21 -4.21 -16.92 8.34
C VAL A 21 -4.40 -17.21 9.84
N SER A 22 -4.67 -16.20 10.67
CA SER A 22 -4.88 -16.38 12.12
C SER A 22 -6.28 -16.87 12.50
N GLY A 23 -7.21 -16.97 11.55
CA GLY A 23 -8.61 -17.33 11.81
C GLY A 23 -9.45 -16.19 12.41
N ALA A 24 -8.86 -15.03 12.68
CA ALA A 24 -9.55 -13.79 13.06
C ALA A 24 -10.16 -13.03 11.86
N GLY A 25 -9.98 -13.58 10.65
CA GLY A 25 -10.17 -12.91 9.37
C GLY A 25 -11.58 -12.46 9.07
N ARG A 26 -12.60 -13.27 9.38
CA ARG A 26 -13.93 -13.06 8.79
C ARG A 26 -14.55 -11.71 9.15
N THR A 27 -14.43 -11.30 10.42
CA THR A 27 -14.97 -10.01 10.86
C THR A 27 -14.17 -8.84 10.27
N LEU A 28 -12.85 -8.97 10.17
CA LEU A 28 -12.00 -7.91 9.60
C LEU A 28 -12.21 -7.77 8.08
N ILE A 29 -12.34 -8.90 7.38
CA ILE A 29 -12.64 -8.93 5.94
C ILE A 29 -13.99 -8.25 5.65
N ARG A 30 -15.00 -8.47 6.50
CA ARG A 30 -16.30 -7.79 6.40
C ARG A 30 -16.19 -6.28 6.58
N GLU A 31 -15.36 -5.81 7.51
CA GLU A 31 -15.10 -4.37 7.70
C GLU A 31 -14.36 -3.74 6.51
N ILE A 32 -13.40 -4.46 5.94
CA ILE A 32 -12.67 -4.03 4.73
C ILE A 32 -13.65 -3.94 3.54
N ALA A 33 -14.48 -4.96 3.34
CA ALA A 33 -15.54 -4.95 2.34
C ALA A 33 -16.54 -3.80 2.58
N GLY A 34 -16.93 -3.55 3.82
CA GLY A 34 -17.77 -2.42 4.20
C GLY A 34 -17.17 -1.08 3.79
N SER A 35 -15.88 -0.86 4.05
CA SER A 35 -15.17 0.36 3.66
C SER A 35 -15.12 0.52 2.13
N LEU A 36 -14.93 -0.57 1.38
CA LEU A 36 -14.97 -0.52 -0.09
C LEU A 36 -16.37 -0.22 -0.63
N LYS A 37 -17.43 -0.70 0.02
CA LYS A 37 -18.82 -0.35 -0.32
C LYS A 37 -19.13 1.12 -0.05
N GLU A 38 -18.67 1.64 1.09
CA GLU A 38 -18.79 3.08 1.43
C GLU A 38 -18.12 3.97 0.36
N GLU A 39 -17.02 3.48 -0.24
CA GLU A 39 -16.32 4.15 -1.34
C GLU A 39 -16.92 3.91 -2.73
N GLY A 40 -18.00 3.14 -2.82
CA GLY A 40 -18.66 2.79 -4.09
C GLY A 40 -17.83 1.86 -4.99
N LEU A 41 -16.83 1.18 -4.43
CA LEU A 41 -15.93 0.27 -5.14
C LEU A 41 -16.46 -1.17 -5.18
N LEU A 42 -17.36 -1.52 -4.27
CA LEU A 42 -18.06 -2.80 -4.24
C LEU A 42 -19.57 -2.60 -4.26
N ASP A 43 -20.26 -3.64 -4.73
CA ASP A 43 -21.71 -3.70 -4.70
C ASP A 43 -22.21 -3.68 -3.23
N PRO A 44 -23.07 -2.71 -2.85
CA PRO A 44 -23.54 -2.57 -1.47
C PRO A 44 -24.35 -3.77 -0.98
N ASP A 45 -25.01 -4.50 -1.88
CA ASP A 45 -25.93 -5.60 -1.55
C ASP A 45 -25.24 -6.97 -1.52
N THR A 46 -23.99 -7.05 -1.98
CA THR A 46 -23.23 -8.31 -2.01
C THR A 46 -22.46 -8.52 -0.71
N GLU A 47 -22.59 -9.70 -0.10
CA GLU A 47 -21.74 -10.07 1.05
C GLU A 47 -20.39 -10.62 0.60
N PHE A 48 -19.33 -10.22 1.29
CA PHE A 48 -17.97 -10.66 1.03
C PHE A 48 -17.37 -11.24 2.31
N GLU A 49 -17.01 -12.52 2.29
CA GLU A 49 -16.45 -13.26 3.42
C GLU A 49 -14.96 -13.55 3.27
N THR A 50 -14.44 -13.48 2.05
CA THR A 50 -13.02 -13.73 1.75
C THR A 50 -12.41 -12.61 0.93
N VAL A 51 -11.08 -12.47 1.00
CA VAL A 51 -10.35 -11.52 0.16
C VAL A 51 -10.49 -11.85 -1.33
N ASP A 52 -10.52 -13.12 -1.71
CA ASP A 52 -10.76 -13.52 -3.10
C ASP A 52 -12.12 -13.03 -3.63
N GLN A 53 -13.16 -13.08 -2.80
CA GLN A 53 -14.48 -12.53 -3.16
C GLN A 53 -14.42 -11.01 -3.31
N ILE A 54 -13.71 -10.30 -2.42
CA ILE A 54 -13.49 -8.84 -2.54
C ILE A 54 -12.80 -8.52 -3.87
N LEU A 55 -11.70 -9.22 -4.20
CA LEU A 55 -10.96 -9.01 -5.44
C LEU A 55 -11.82 -9.30 -6.68
N ALA A 56 -12.66 -10.34 -6.64
CA ALA A 56 -13.61 -10.63 -7.71
C ALA A 56 -14.70 -9.55 -7.83
N GLY A 57 -15.19 -9.02 -6.71
CA GLY A 57 -16.14 -7.90 -6.69
C GLY A 57 -15.54 -6.63 -7.29
N LEU A 58 -14.28 -6.32 -6.96
CA LEU A 58 -13.53 -5.22 -7.56
C LEU A 58 -13.32 -5.42 -9.07
N GLU A 59 -13.03 -6.65 -9.51
CA GLU A 59 -12.94 -7.02 -10.94
C GLU A 59 -14.24 -6.67 -11.66
N GLN A 60 -15.37 -7.10 -11.10
CA GLN A 60 -16.68 -6.88 -11.66
C GLN A 60 -17.07 -5.39 -11.68
N ALA A 61 -16.79 -4.65 -10.60
CA ALA A 61 -17.01 -3.21 -10.53
C ALA A 61 -16.14 -2.45 -11.55
N SER A 62 -14.87 -2.85 -11.70
CA SER A 62 -13.95 -2.27 -12.69
C SER A 62 -14.39 -2.53 -14.13
N GLY A 63 -14.95 -3.72 -14.41
CA GLY A 63 -15.55 -4.05 -15.70
C GLY A 63 -16.71 -3.13 -16.06
N ARG A 64 -17.56 -2.76 -15.08
CA ARG A 64 -18.65 -1.79 -15.27
C ARG A 64 -18.16 -0.34 -15.38
N ALA A 65 -17.04 0.00 -14.73
CA ALA A 65 -16.45 1.34 -14.75
C ALA A 65 -15.59 1.62 -16.00
N ALA A 66 -15.05 0.58 -16.64
CA ALA A 66 -14.34 0.70 -17.91
C ALA A 66 -15.24 1.19 -19.06
N ASP A 67 -16.56 0.98 -18.95
CA ASP A 67 -17.56 1.57 -19.85
C ASP A 67 -17.73 3.10 -19.61
N ALA A 68 -17.20 3.64 -18.49
CA ALA A 68 -17.29 5.04 -18.07
C ALA A 68 -15.96 5.80 -18.24
N VAL A 69 -15.42 5.83 -19.46
CA VAL A 69 -14.54 6.80 -20.17
C VAL A 69 -13.38 7.56 -19.45
N ASN A 70 -13.20 7.63 -18.13
CA ASN A 70 -12.16 8.49 -17.53
C ASN A 70 -11.50 8.02 -16.22
N ALA A 71 -11.67 6.77 -15.80
CA ALA A 71 -10.92 6.20 -14.68
C ALA A 71 -9.78 5.29 -15.18
N PRO A 72 -8.55 5.39 -14.62
CA PRO A 72 -7.52 4.40 -14.92
C PRO A 72 -8.02 3.00 -14.51
N PRO A 73 -7.89 1.98 -15.37
CA PRO A 73 -8.38 0.64 -15.07
C PRO A 73 -7.68 0.09 -13.83
N LEU A 74 -8.45 -0.55 -12.95
CA LEU A 74 -7.91 -1.24 -11.78
C LEU A 74 -7.19 -2.52 -12.25
N ASP A 75 -5.88 -2.66 -11.99
CA ASP A 75 -5.15 -3.91 -12.29
C ASP A 75 -5.46 -4.98 -11.23
N VAL A 76 -6.66 -5.55 -11.30
CA VAL A 76 -7.11 -6.60 -10.36
C VAL A 76 -6.22 -7.84 -10.47
N ALA A 77 -5.73 -8.14 -11.68
CA ALA A 77 -4.82 -9.25 -11.89
C ALA A 77 -3.49 -9.05 -11.14
N GLY A 78 -2.97 -7.82 -11.12
CA GLY A 78 -1.87 -7.39 -10.26
C GLY A 78 -2.18 -7.57 -8.79
N LEU A 79 -3.32 -7.04 -8.32
CA LEU A 79 -3.74 -7.18 -6.92
C LEU A 79 -3.84 -8.65 -6.48
N ARG A 80 -4.35 -9.52 -7.34
CA ARG A 80 -4.46 -10.96 -7.05
C ARG A 80 -3.11 -11.66 -6.98
N ARG A 81 -2.13 -11.26 -7.81
CA ARG A 81 -0.75 -11.76 -7.70
C ARG A 81 -0.11 -11.27 -6.41
N GLU A 82 -0.24 -9.99 -6.10
CA GLU A 82 0.31 -9.38 -4.89
C GLU A 82 -0.28 -9.98 -3.62
N TRP A 83 -1.60 -10.21 -3.61
CA TRP A 83 -2.29 -10.89 -2.52
C TRP A 83 -1.69 -12.27 -2.23
N ARG A 84 -1.49 -13.09 -3.26
CA ARG A 84 -0.89 -14.43 -3.10
C ARG A 84 0.52 -14.36 -2.51
N GLU A 85 1.33 -13.39 -2.92
CA GLU A 85 2.66 -13.21 -2.35
C GLU A 85 2.62 -12.85 -0.86
N ILE A 86 1.67 -12.02 -0.43
CA ILE A 86 1.49 -11.67 0.99
C ILE A 86 1.03 -12.92 1.76
N GLU A 87 0.03 -13.61 1.25
CA GLU A 87 -0.52 -14.83 1.85
C GLU A 87 0.57 -15.90 2.05
N GLU A 88 1.38 -16.16 1.02
CA GLU A 88 2.50 -17.10 1.08
C GLU A 88 3.54 -16.72 2.13
N ARG A 89 3.77 -15.42 2.36
CA ARG A 89 4.71 -14.95 3.41
C ARG A 89 4.09 -15.08 4.79
N VAL A 90 2.83 -14.72 4.95
CA VAL A 90 2.13 -14.80 6.24
C VAL A 90 1.97 -16.25 6.68
N ARG A 91 1.69 -17.18 5.77
CA ARG A 91 1.61 -18.63 6.06
C ARG A 91 2.93 -19.22 6.58
N LYS A 92 4.06 -18.57 6.33
CA LYS A 92 5.38 -18.98 6.84
C LYS A 92 5.68 -18.45 8.25
N ILE A 93 4.82 -17.60 8.81
CA ILE A 93 4.98 -17.07 10.17
C ILE A 93 4.63 -18.18 11.18
N PRO A 94 5.52 -18.53 12.12
CA PRO A 94 5.22 -19.47 13.19
C PRO A 94 4.02 -19.00 14.04
N PRO A 95 3.13 -19.89 14.49
CA PRO A 95 1.95 -19.52 15.29
C PRO A 95 2.27 -18.67 16.52
N GLU A 96 3.40 -18.93 17.19
CA GLU A 96 3.85 -18.21 18.39
C GLU A 96 4.23 -16.75 18.12
N ARG A 97 4.46 -16.42 16.84
CA ARG A 97 4.83 -15.08 16.37
C ARG A 97 3.69 -14.39 15.63
N MET A 98 2.55 -15.05 15.49
CA MET A 98 1.36 -14.45 14.89
C MET A 98 0.84 -13.34 15.82
N PRO A 99 0.55 -12.14 15.30
CA PRO A 99 -0.11 -11.12 16.10
C PRO A 99 -1.44 -11.62 16.66
N ALA A 100 -1.74 -11.26 17.91
CA ALA A 100 -3.05 -11.52 18.50
C ALA A 100 -4.15 -10.84 17.69
N ALA A 101 -5.34 -11.44 17.65
CA ALA A 101 -6.50 -10.90 16.94
C ALA A 101 -6.81 -9.45 17.38
N ASP A 102 -6.73 -9.17 18.69
CA ASP A 102 -6.96 -7.84 19.24
C ASP A 102 -6.00 -6.79 18.66
N ARG A 103 -4.72 -7.15 18.46
CA ARG A 103 -3.73 -6.23 17.87
C ARG A 103 -4.05 -5.92 16.41
N LEU A 104 -4.56 -6.88 15.66
CA LEU A 104 -5.02 -6.65 14.28
C LEU A 104 -6.24 -5.74 14.26
N TRP A 105 -7.17 -5.93 15.20
CA TRP A 105 -8.35 -5.09 15.37
C TRP A 105 -8.02 -3.66 15.78
N ASP A 106 -7.12 -3.48 16.73
CA ASP A 106 -6.67 -2.16 17.16
C ASP A 106 -6.01 -1.42 16.00
N GLY A 107 -5.14 -2.09 15.24
CA GLY A 107 -4.52 -1.52 14.04
C GLY A 107 -5.54 -1.08 12.99
N TRP A 108 -6.57 -1.89 12.75
CA TRP A 108 -7.68 -1.52 11.85
C TRP A 108 -8.47 -0.30 12.36
N ARG A 109 -8.82 -0.28 13.65
CA ARG A 109 -9.58 0.81 14.26
C ARG A 109 -8.80 2.12 14.26
N GLU A 110 -7.51 2.07 14.59
CA GLU A 110 -6.62 3.23 14.54
C GLU A 110 -6.54 3.80 13.13
N LEU A 111 -6.37 2.93 12.13
CA LEU A 111 -6.35 3.33 10.72
C LEU A 111 -7.67 3.98 10.30
N ARG A 112 -8.81 3.37 10.61
CA ARG A 112 -10.15 3.90 10.27
C ARG A 112 -10.42 5.24 10.94
N ALA A 113 -10.05 5.37 12.22
CA ALA A 113 -10.24 6.60 12.99
C ALA A 113 -9.39 7.74 12.44
N GLU A 114 -8.13 7.46 12.09
CA GLU A 114 -7.24 8.46 11.50
C GLU A 114 -7.69 8.85 10.10
N ALA A 115 -8.11 7.89 9.27
CA ALA A 115 -8.64 8.16 7.94
C ALA A 115 -9.86 9.11 8.00
N ALA A 116 -10.80 8.83 8.90
CA ALA A 116 -11.95 9.70 9.14
C ALA A 116 -11.54 11.10 9.62
N THR A 117 -10.61 11.19 10.56
CA THR A 117 -10.08 12.47 11.09
C THR A 117 -9.44 13.32 9.99
N GLN A 118 -8.67 12.69 9.10
CA GLN A 118 -7.99 13.34 7.99
C GLN A 118 -8.88 13.54 6.75
N GLN A 119 -10.17 13.19 6.83
CA GLN A 119 -11.14 13.23 5.72
C GLN A 119 -10.64 12.46 4.47
N ARG A 120 -10.06 11.29 4.70
CA ARG A 120 -9.55 10.39 3.67
C ARG A 120 -10.22 9.03 3.75
N SER A 121 -10.18 8.34 2.61
CA SER A 121 -10.57 6.94 2.54
C SER A 121 -9.54 6.07 3.27
N VAL A 122 -9.97 4.93 3.82
CA VAL A 122 -9.06 4.00 4.53
C VAL A 122 -8.00 3.47 3.56
N PHE A 123 -8.38 3.20 2.32
CA PHE A 123 -7.44 2.75 1.27
C PHE A 123 -6.47 3.86 0.86
N GLN A 124 -6.94 5.10 0.82
CA GLN A 124 -6.06 6.24 0.54
C GLN A 124 -4.95 6.37 1.59
N MET A 125 -5.34 6.35 2.86
CA MET A 125 -4.39 6.39 3.97
C MET A 125 -3.47 5.17 4.01
N SER A 126 -4.02 3.98 3.77
CA SER A 126 -3.27 2.72 3.72
C SER A 126 -2.17 2.74 2.67
N SER A 127 -2.47 3.12 1.43
CA SER A 127 -1.44 3.14 0.39
C SER A 127 -0.41 4.25 0.59
N MET A 128 -0.83 5.38 1.17
CA MET A 128 0.11 6.39 1.64
C MET A 128 1.10 5.75 2.63
N MET A 129 0.61 5.10 3.69
CA MET A 129 1.49 4.41 4.65
C MET A 129 2.38 3.33 4.00
N ALA A 130 1.87 2.62 2.98
CA ALA A 130 2.66 1.65 2.21
C ALA A 130 3.89 2.29 1.53
N VAL A 131 3.72 3.49 0.95
CA VAL A 131 4.81 4.24 0.32
C VAL A 131 5.84 4.68 1.36
N SER A 132 5.39 5.13 2.54
CA SER A 132 6.29 5.50 3.64
C SER A 132 7.11 4.30 4.14
N ALA A 133 6.45 3.15 4.29
CA ALA A 133 7.11 1.91 4.69
C ALA A 133 8.21 1.45 3.71
N LEU A 134 8.11 1.81 2.42
CA LEU A 134 9.18 1.57 1.44
C LEU A 134 10.36 2.54 1.61
N GLY A 135 10.09 3.81 1.95
CA GLY A 135 11.12 4.85 2.14
C GLY A 135 11.87 4.74 3.48
N ALA A 136 11.24 4.15 4.49
CA ALA A 136 11.87 3.85 5.78
C ALA A 136 12.87 2.68 5.72
N LEU A 137 12.95 1.98 4.59
CA LEU A 137 13.96 0.94 4.35
C LEU A 137 15.29 1.60 4.00
N PRO A 138 16.38 1.37 4.74
CA PRO A 138 17.67 1.95 4.41
C PRO A 138 18.11 1.52 3.00
N ASP A 139 18.80 2.40 2.26
CA ASP A 139 19.28 2.18 0.86
C ASP A 139 20.24 0.98 0.66
N GLY A 140 20.47 0.16 1.69
CA GLY A 140 21.18 -1.11 1.64
C GLY A 140 20.32 -2.34 1.98
N ALA A 141 19.02 -2.17 2.22
CA ALA A 141 18.11 -3.20 2.71
C ALA A 141 17.62 -4.10 1.56
N ARG A 142 18.57 -4.82 0.97
CA ARG A 142 18.43 -6.00 0.10
C ARG A 142 17.84 -7.23 0.82
N TRP A 143 17.08 -7.06 1.92
CA TRP A 143 16.42 -8.19 2.58
C TRP A 143 15.28 -8.80 1.75
N LEU A 144 14.86 -8.09 0.68
CA LEU A 144 13.95 -8.58 -0.36
C LEU A 144 14.66 -9.15 -1.60
N SER A 145 16.00 -9.16 -1.68
CA SER A 145 16.69 -9.72 -2.85
C SER A 145 16.86 -11.24 -2.72
N LEU A 146 15.83 -11.98 -3.14
CA LEU A 146 15.78 -13.24 -3.92
C LEU A 146 16.89 -14.33 -3.86
N SER A 147 17.94 -14.26 -3.03
CA SER A 147 19.06 -15.21 -3.08
C SER A 147 19.92 -15.23 -1.81
N ALA A 148 19.33 -15.40 -0.62
CA ALA A 148 20.11 -15.54 0.62
C ALA A 148 19.72 -16.80 1.39
N ALA A 149 20.04 -17.97 0.82
CA ALA A 149 20.01 -19.26 1.52
C ALA A 149 20.95 -19.31 2.75
N THR A 150 21.71 -18.25 3.05
CA THR A 150 22.74 -18.20 4.09
C THR A 150 22.55 -17.10 5.15
N ALA A 151 21.48 -16.30 5.12
CA ALA A 151 21.16 -15.30 6.17
C ALA A 151 20.00 -15.73 7.09
N ALA A 152 19.81 -17.04 7.24
CA ALA A 152 18.53 -17.66 7.59
C ALA A 152 18.35 -18.05 9.08
N LYS A 153 18.87 -17.30 10.06
CA LYS A 153 18.58 -17.64 11.48
C LYS A 153 18.15 -16.53 12.43
N SER A 154 18.09 -15.26 12.06
CA SER A 154 17.56 -14.26 13.01
C SER A 154 16.92 -12.99 12.47
N THR A 155 16.95 -12.69 11.16
CA THR A 155 16.55 -11.34 10.70
C THR A 155 15.39 -11.32 9.70
N GLY A 156 15.11 -12.42 8.98
CA GLY A 156 13.91 -12.51 8.11
C GLY A 156 12.59 -12.74 8.85
N GLU A 157 12.65 -12.94 10.16
CA GLU A 157 11.60 -13.55 10.97
C GLU A 157 10.79 -12.57 11.85
N MET A 158 11.16 -11.29 11.85
CA MET A 158 10.51 -10.19 12.60
C MET A 158 9.69 -9.27 11.68
N PHE A 159 9.06 -9.81 10.64
CA PHE A 159 8.42 -9.01 9.61
C PHE A 159 7.06 -8.43 10.06
N ALA A 160 6.15 -9.24 10.61
CA ALA A 160 4.79 -8.79 10.90
C ALA A 160 4.71 -7.80 12.08
N GLY A 161 5.37 -8.09 13.20
CA GLY A 161 5.35 -7.22 14.38
C GLY A 161 5.97 -5.85 14.11
N THR A 162 7.19 -5.82 13.57
CA THR A 162 7.92 -4.59 13.23
C THR A 162 7.16 -3.74 12.21
N LEU A 163 6.53 -4.38 11.21
CA LEU A 163 5.75 -3.67 10.21
C LEU A 163 4.47 -3.04 10.80
N LEU A 164 3.76 -3.77 11.67
CA LEU A 164 2.59 -3.22 12.38
C LEU A 164 2.99 -2.07 13.31
N ASP A 165 4.14 -2.16 13.98
CA ASP A 165 4.65 -1.08 14.83
C ASP A 165 5.01 0.16 14.00
N HIS A 166 5.62 -0.02 12.84
CA HIS A 166 5.91 1.08 11.91
C HIS A 166 4.63 1.77 11.41
N TYR A 167 3.57 1.00 11.13
CA TYR A 167 2.27 1.59 10.75
C TYR A 167 1.68 2.42 11.89
N ARG A 168 1.75 1.93 13.12
CA ARG A 168 1.27 2.67 14.29
C ARG A 168 2.07 3.95 14.53
N GLU A 169 3.39 3.89 14.38
CA GLU A 169 4.25 5.08 14.46
C GLU A 169 3.86 6.10 13.38
N THR A 170 3.70 5.65 12.13
CA THR A 170 3.27 6.50 11.01
C THR A 170 1.92 7.16 11.28
N LEU A 171 0.94 6.43 11.82
CA LEU A 171 -0.36 7.01 12.22
C LEU A 171 -0.18 8.07 13.33
N GLY A 172 0.73 7.85 14.28
CA GLY A 172 1.07 8.81 15.31
C GLY A 172 1.71 10.09 14.75
N GLU A 173 2.53 9.99 13.72
CA GLU A 173 3.11 11.15 13.00
C GLU A 173 2.03 11.92 12.22
N ILE A 174 1.21 11.21 11.45
CA ILE A 174 0.08 11.81 10.70
C ILE A 174 -0.89 12.52 11.65
N ARG A 175 -1.16 11.93 12.82
CA ARG A 175 -2.02 12.55 13.84
C ARG A 175 -1.45 13.84 14.39
N ARG A 176 -0.13 13.91 14.60
CA ARG A 176 0.55 15.09 15.16
C ARG A 176 0.67 16.21 14.13
N ASP A 177 1.09 15.87 12.91
CA ASP A 177 1.52 16.86 11.93
C ASP A 177 0.46 17.14 10.86
N GLY A 178 -0.54 16.26 10.75
CA GLY A 178 -1.53 16.27 9.68
C GLY A 178 -1.00 15.63 8.40
N VAL A 179 -1.90 15.06 7.61
CA VAL A 179 -1.51 14.29 6.41
C VAL A 179 -0.69 15.12 5.41
N VAL A 180 -1.03 16.40 5.22
CA VAL A 180 -0.34 17.25 4.23
C VAL A 180 1.11 17.55 4.63
N ALA A 181 1.35 17.88 5.91
CA ALA A 181 2.68 18.21 6.39
C ALA A 181 3.59 16.97 6.37
N TYR A 182 3.08 15.84 6.86
CA TYR A 182 3.78 14.56 6.84
C TYR A 182 4.26 14.19 5.43
N TRP A 183 3.35 14.25 4.44
CA TRP A 183 3.65 13.86 3.06
C TRP A 183 4.55 14.85 2.32
N SER A 184 4.44 16.14 2.61
CA SER A 184 5.33 17.15 2.03
C SER A 184 6.79 16.92 2.44
N GLY A 185 7.02 16.49 3.70
CA GLY A 185 8.35 16.12 4.18
C GLY A 185 8.88 14.84 3.52
N GLN A 186 8.05 13.80 3.42
CA GLN A 186 8.45 12.52 2.82
C GLN A 186 8.78 12.62 1.32
N LEU A 187 8.08 13.49 0.58
CA LEU A 187 8.28 13.64 -0.86
C LEU A 187 9.33 14.70 -1.23
N GLU A 188 9.85 15.46 -0.26
CA GLU A 188 10.85 16.51 -0.49
C GLU A 188 12.06 16.01 -1.33
N PRO A 189 12.65 14.83 -1.07
CA PRO A 189 13.81 14.35 -1.83
C PRO A 189 13.48 14.13 -3.31
N TYR A 190 12.29 13.59 -3.59
CA TYR A 190 11.82 13.30 -4.95
C TYR A 190 11.42 14.56 -5.69
N LEU A 191 10.73 15.49 -5.04
CA LEU A 191 10.39 16.79 -5.60
C LEU A 191 11.65 17.60 -5.91
N ARG A 192 12.65 17.56 -5.03
CA ARG A 192 13.97 18.18 -5.26
C ARG A 192 14.72 17.52 -6.42
N ALA A 193 14.65 16.20 -6.57
CA ALA A 193 15.25 15.48 -7.70
C ALA A 193 14.54 15.83 -9.03
N ALA A 194 13.21 15.81 -9.05
CA ALA A 194 12.41 16.20 -10.22
C ALA A 194 12.70 17.65 -10.62
N ALA A 195 12.69 18.59 -9.67
CA ALA A 195 13.02 19.99 -9.91
C ALA A 195 14.41 20.14 -10.53
N LYS A 196 15.43 19.42 -10.05
CA LYS A 196 16.79 19.39 -10.66
C LYS A 196 16.81 18.82 -12.08
N GLN A 197 15.88 17.93 -12.40
CA GLN A 197 15.75 17.32 -13.73
C GLN A 197 15.08 18.27 -14.72
N PHE A 198 14.10 19.05 -14.26
CA PHE A 198 13.41 20.08 -15.05
C PHE A 198 14.18 21.42 -15.11
N SER A 199 15.03 21.72 -14.13
CA SER A 199 15.83 22.96 -14.09
C SER A 199 17.10 22.90 -14.95
N ARG A 200 17.24 21.90 -15.83
CA ARG A 200 18.37 21.82 -16.75
C ARG A 200 18.02 22.54 -18.04
N GLU A 201 18.45 23.80 -18.11
CA GLU A 201 18.90 24.51 -19.31
C GLU A 201 20.06 23.75 -20.00
N ARG A 202 19.90 22.47 -20.30
CA ARG A 202 20.89 21.72 -21.08
C ARG A 202 20.44 21.67 -22.53
N ARG A 203 21.08 22.53 -23.33
CA ARG A 203 21.12 22.43 -24.80
C ARG A 203 21.23 20.97 -25.19
N SER A 204 20.22 20.47 -25.88
CA SER A 204 20.18 19.06 -26.30
C SER A 204 21.29 18.80 -27.32
N LEU A 205 21.78 17.55 -27.41
CA LEU A 205 22.78 17.17 -28.42
C LEU A 205 22.28 17.49 -29.86
N THR A 206 20.97 17.44 -30.06
CA THR A 206 20.28 17.82 -31.31
C THR A 206 20.44 19.32 -31.61
N GLU A 207 20.29 20.17 -30.60
CA GLU A 207 20.47 21.63 -30.71
C GLU A 207 21.95 22.00 -30.97
N ARG A 208 22.87 21.24 -30.36
CA ARG A 208 24.33 21.39 -30.58
C ARG A 208 24.78 20.94 -31.97
N PHE A 209 24.02 20.08 -32.64
CA PHE A 209 24.31 19.61 -34.00
C PHE A 209 23.74 20.55 -35.06
N LEU A 210 22.65 21.26 -34.75
CA LEU A 210 22.06 22.27 -35.64
C LEU A 210 22.88 23.56 -35.69
N ASP A 211 23.42 24.03 -34.55
CA ASP A 211 24.31 25.21 -34.49
C ASP A 211 25.63 25.03 -35.27
N ARG A 212 26.03 23.78 -35.55
CA ARG A 212 27.28 23.45 -36.26
C ARG A 212 27.13 23.36 -37.79
N ARG A 213 25.89 23.41 -38.31
CA ARG A 213 25.60 23.37 -39.75
C ARG A 213 25.24 24.73 -40.35
N SER A 214 25.17 25.76 -39.51
CA SER A 214 24.89 27.16 -39.87
C SER A 214 26.14 28.06 -39.83
N SER A 215 27.35 27.49 -39.90
CA SER A 215 28.62 28.21 -40.15
C SER A 215 29.38 27.57 -41.30
#